data_AF-A0A3V3GYN9-F1
#
_entry.id   AF-A0A3V3GYN9-F1
#
_cell.length_a   1.000
_cell.length_b   1.000
_cell.length_c   1.000
_cell.angle_alpha   90.00
_cell.angle_beta   90.00
_cell.angle_gamma   90.00
#
_symmetry.space_group_name_H-M   'P 1'
#
loop_
_entity.id
_entity.type
_entity.pdbx_description
1 polymer ?
#
loop_
_entity_poly.entity_id
_entity_poly.type
_entity_poly.pdbx_seq_one_letter_code
_entity_poly.pdbx_strand_id
1 'polypeptide(L)'
;MFRYLSLLALMLSAPSLASTVVYTDRQHLPANVLADTRIVYLDETDQLEKSLFGPLSKNSVHAERQAQSIIQSPEWTQQQAVMVRAYQGLIQAWQLGLKKYPAVVFDDRDVVYGTADVTLARTYLPGGTP
;
A
#
# COMPACT_ATOMS: atom_id res chain seq x y z
N MET A 1 -41.59 17.25 -28.72
CA MET A 1 -42.13 16.46 -27.60
C MET A 1 -40.98 15.96 -26.73
N PHE A 2 -40.59 16.75 -25.72
CA PHE A 2 -39.80 16.27 -24.59
C PHE A 2 -40.72 15.38 -23.74
N ARG A 3 -40.44 14.07 -23.55
CA ARG A 3 -40.99 13.28 -22.43
C ARG A 3 -40.50 11.84 -22.28
N TYR A 4 -39.22 11.55 -22.53
CA TYR A 4 -38.59 10.36 -21.92
C TYR A 4 -37.19 10.71 -21.40
N LEU A 5 -37.09 11.86 -20.73
CA LEU A 5 -36.17 11.97 -19.60
C LEU A 5 -36.83 11.25 -18.41
N SER A 6 -36.03 10.55 -17.62
CA SER A 6 -36.36 9.98 -16.30
C SER A 6 -37.01 8.60 -16.28
N LEU A 7 -36.14 7.61 -16.06
CA LEU A 7 -36.26 6.38 -15.25
C LEU A 7 -35.56 5.28 -16.07
N LEU A 8 -34.25 5.15 -15.99
CA LEU A 8 -33.68 4.20 -15.06
C LEU A 8 -32.23 4.58 -14.76
N ALA A 9 -32.04 5.68 -14.05
CA ALA A 9 -30.88 5.85 -13.20
C ALA A 9 -31.03 4.88 -12.02
N LEU A 10 -30.97 3.56 -12.29
CA LEU A 10 -30.72 2.59 -11.25
C LEU A 10 -29.23 2.73 -10.96
N MET A 11 -28.94 3.69 -10.08
CA MET A 11 -27.74 3.71 -9.27
C MET A 11 -27.62 2.31 -8.64
N LEU A 12 -26.90 1.41 -9.31
CA LEU A 12 -26.31 0.27 -8.64
C LEU A 12 -25.31 0.90 -7.66
N SER A 13 -25.79 1.24 -6.47
CA SER A 13 -24.95 1.23 -5.28
C SER A 13 -24.52 -0.22 -5.12
N ALA A 14 -23.44 -0.60 -5.80
CA ALA A 14 -22.71 -1.79 -5.43
C ALA A 14 -22.39 -1.65 -3.94
N PRO A 15 -22.55 -2.71 -3.13
CA PRO A 15 -22.00 -2.68 -1.79
C PRO A 15 -20.52 -2.33 -1.93
N SER A 16 -20.08 -1.22 -1.32
CA SER A 16 -18.66 -0.98 -1.15
C SER A 16 -18.16 -2.16 -0.32
N LEU A 17 -17.43 -3.07 -0.95
CA LEU A 17 -16.67 -4.07 -0.20
C LEU A 17 -15.80 -3.27 0.77
N ALA A 18 -15.92 -3.58 2.06
CA ALA A 18 -15.27 -2.80 3.09
C ALA A 18 -13.75 -2.90 2.87
N SER A 19 -13.14 -1.85 2.31
CA SER A 19 -11.75 -1.93 1.88
C SER A 19 -10.87 -1.82 3.12
N THR A 20 -10.24 -2.92 3.50
CA THR A 20 -9.33 -2.94 4.65
C THR A 20 -7.89 -2.93 4.14
N VAL A 21 -7.11 -1.94 4.57
CA VAL A 21 -5.69 -1.83 4.21
C VAL A 21 -4.85 -1.75 5.48
N VAL A 22 -3.90 -2.67 5.63
CA VAL A 22 -2.90 -2.65 6.70
C VAL A 22 -1.65 -1.97 6.19
N TYR A 23 -1.30 -0.84 6.80
CA TYR A 23 -0.04 -0.13 6.58
C TYR A 23 0.92 -0.47 7.71
N THR A 24 2.02 -1.14 7.39
CA THR A 24 2.97 -1.63 8.40
C THR A 24 4.41 -1.66 7.88
N ASP A 25 5.34 -2.19 8.69
CA ASP A 25 6.70 -2.53 8.29
C ASP A 25 6.99 -4.02 8.55
N ARG A 26 8.21 -4.47 8.29
CA ARG A 26 8.61 -5.86 8.56
C ARG A 26 8.86 -6.18 10.04
N GLN A 27 8.94 -5.18 10.91
CA GLN A 27 9.08 -5.38 12.36
C GLN A 27 7.71 -5.62 13.03
N HIS A 28 6.63 -5.16 12.40
CA HIS A 28 5.26 -5.26 12.87
C HIS A 28 4.44 -6.12 11.90
N LEU A 29 4.58 -7.45 12.00
CA LEU A 29 3.92 -8.36 11.08
C LEU A 29 2.38 -8.27 11.18
N PRO A 30 1.66 -8.22 10.05
CA PRO A 30 0.20 -8.29 10.03
C PRO A 30 -0.32 -9.55 10.71
N ALA A 31 -1.39 -9.41 11.48
CA ALA A 31 -2.03 -10.51 12.20
C ALA A 31 -3.54 -10.54 11.92
N ASN A 32 -4.14 -11.72 12.04
CA ASN A 32 -5.59 -11.95 11.86
C ASN A 32 -6.16 -11.30 10.59
N VAL A 33 -5.39 -11.39 9.50
CA VAL A 33 -5.70 -10.76 8.22
C VAL A 33 -6.90 -11.45 7.57
N LEU A 34 -7.89 -10.66 7.12
CA LEU A 34 -9.07 -11.15 6.42
C LEU A 34 -8.79 -11.30 4.92
N ALA A 35 -9.60 -12.10 4.21
CA ALA A 35 -9.36 -12.45 2.80
C ALA A 35 -9.35 -11.23 1.84
N ASP A 36 -10.01 -10.14 2.21
CA ASP A 36 -10.14 -8.89 1.47
C ASP A 36 -9.14 -7.80 1.93
N THR A 37 -8.27 -8.12 2.89
CA THR A 37 -7.31 -7.15 3.42
C THR A 37 -6.09 -7.02 2.52
N ARG A 38 -5.80 -5.79 2.09
CA ARG A 38 -4.56 -5.46 1.41
C ARG A 38 -3.48 -5.10 2.44
N ILE A 39 -2.26 -5.56 2.24
CA ILE A 39 -1.11 -5.23 3.07
C ILE A 39 -0.17 -4.31 2.28
N VAL A 40 0.28 -3.23 2.91
CA VAL A 40 1.26 -2.29 2.37
C VAL A 40 2.41 -2.15 3.37
N TYR A 41 3.59 -2.57 2.95
CA TYR A 41 4.82 -2.42 3.72
C TYR A 41 5.46 -1.07 3.38
N LEU A 42 5.49 -0.15 4.33
CA LEU A 42 6.02 1.20 4.14
C LEU A 42 7.54 1.25 4.12
N ASP A 43 8.21 0.22 4.65
CA ASP A 43 9.66 0.04 4.55
C ASP A 43 10.08 -0.72 3.27
N GLU A 44 9.13 -1.15 2.43
CA GLU A 44 9.43 -1.95 1.24
C GLU A 44 10.27 -1.18 0.22
N THR A 45 10.07 0.13 0.08
CA THR A 45 10.85 0.98 -0.84
C THR A 45 12.33 0.95 -0.49
N ASP A 46 12.67 1.25 0.76
CA ASP A 46 14.07 1.30 1.23
C ASP A 46 14.75 -0.06 1.11
N GLN A 47 13.99 -1.12 1.38
CA GLN A 47 14.50 -2.48 1.35
C GLN A 47 14.74 -2.95 -0.08
N LEU A 48 13.85 -2.59 -1.00
CA LEU A 48 13.99 -2.91 -2.40
C LEU A 48 15.15 -2.13 -3.02
N GLU A 49 15.28 -0.83 -2.74
CA GLU A 49 16.43 -0.05 -3.19
C GLU A 49 17.75 -0.65 -2.71
N LYS A 50 17.84 -1.00 -1.41
CA LYS A 50 19.03 -1.67 -0.85
C LYS A 50 19.29 -3.03 -1.47
N SER A 51 18.24 -3.81 -1.75
CA SER A 51 18.38 -5.13 -2.36
C SER A 51 18.79 -5.06 -3.84
N LEU A 52 18.32 -4.04 -4.57
CA LEU A 52 18.58 -3.89 -6.00
C LEU A 52 19.96 -3.29 -6.24
N PHE A 53 20.27 -2.18 -5.57
CA PHE A 53 21.51 -1.43 -5.81
C PHE A 53 22.65 -1.82 -4.88
N GLY A 54 22.35 -2.41 -3.73
CA GLY A 54 23.34 -2.69 -2.71
C GLY A 54 24.10 -1.42 -2.28
N PRO A 55 25.26 -1.58 -1.61
CA PRO A 55 26.14 -0.46 -1.35
C PRO A 55 26.81 0.00 -2.65
N LEU A 56 26.49 1.22 -3.10
CA LEU A 56 27.20 1.88 -4.19
C LEU A 56 28.54 2.47 -3.71
N SER A 57 29.49 2.59 -4.63
CA SER A 57 30.79 3.21 -4.37
C SER A 57 30.66 4.67 -3.89
N LYS A 58 31.56 5.11 -3.01
CA LYS A 58 31.67 6.54 -2.65
C LYS A 58 32.21 7.40 -3.80
N ASN A 59 32.84 6.77 -4.80
CA ASN A 59 33.26 7.46 -6.02
C ASN A 59 32.08 7.51 -7.00
N SER A 60 31.65 8.71 -7.39
CA SER A 60 30.46 8.95 -8.24
C SER A 60 30.52 8.22 -9.58
N VAL A 61 31.67 8.23 -10.27
CA VAL A 61 31.84 7.57 -11.57
C VAL A 61 31.76 6.05 -11.46
N HIS A 62 32.19 5.49 -10.33
CA HIS A 62 32.02 4.06 -10.07
C HIS A 62 30.57 3.73 -9.67
N ALA A 63 29.94 4.54 -8.84
CA ALA A 63 28.54 4.36 -8.42
C ALA A 63 27.57 4.41 -9.61
N GLU A 64 27.77 5.36 -10.53
CA GLU A 64 26.97 5.47 -11.75
C GLU A 64 27.08 4.20 -12.59
N ARG A 65 28.31 3.71 -12.83
CA ARG A 65 28.52 2.46 -13.59
C ARG A 65 27.87 1.26 -12.92
N GLN A 66 27.94 1.17 -11.58
CA GLN A 66 27.26 0.11 -10.83
C GLN A 66 25.74 0.19 -11.02
N ALA A 67 25.15 1.36 -10.84
CA ALA A 67 23.71 1.56 -11.03
C ALA A 67 23.26 1.26 -12.47
N GLN A 68 24.01 1.74 -13.47
CA GLN A 68 23.73 1.47 -14.88
C GLN A 68 23.78 -0.02 -15.21
N SER A 69 24.74 -0.76 -14.64
CA SER A 69 24.82 -2.21 -14.87
C SER A 69 23.59 -2.97 -14.37
N ILE A 70 22.94 -2.47 -13.31
CA ILE A 70 21.73 -3.06 -12.73
C ILE A 70 20.51 -2.67 -13.56
N ILE A 71 20.40 -1.40 -13.95
CA ILE A 71 19.31 -0.87 -14.77
C ILE A 71 19.28 -1.52 -16.17
N GLN A 72 20.45 -1.85 -16.71
CA GLN A 72 20.58 -2.47 -18.03
C GLN A 72 20.49 -4.00 -17.96
N SER A 73 20.23 -4.57 -16.78
CA SER A 73 20.10 -6.02 -16.61
C SER A 73 18.79 -6.54 -17.23
N PRO A 74 18.73 -7.81 -17.67
CA PRO A 74 17.50 -8.43 -18.16
C PRO A 74 16.35 -8.41 -17.13
N GLU A 75 16.67 -8.48 -15.83
CA GLU A 75 15.71 -8.53 -14.74
C GLU A 75 15.09 -7.16 -14.40
N TRP A 76 15.69 -6.07 -14.91
CA TRP A 76 15.31 -4.70 -14.57
C TRP A 76 13.82 -4.41 -14.75
N THR A 77 13.21 -4.92 -15.84
CA THR A 77 11.79 -4.66 -16.13
C THR A 77 10.88 -5.15 -15.00
N GLN A 78 11.15 -6.35 -14.47
CA GLN A 78 10.39 -6.90 -13.36
C GLN A 78 10.68 -6.13 -12.06
N GLN A 79 11.94 -5.82 -11.80
CA GLN A 79 12.36 -5.08 -10.60
C GLN A 79 11.74 -3.69 -10.55
N GLN A 80 11.71 -2.98 -11.68
CA GLN A 80 11.08 -1.67 -11.82
C GLN A 80 9.57 -1.73 -11.52
N ALA A 81 8.86 -2.76 -12.00
CA ALA A 81 7.44 -2.92 -11.71
C ALA A 81 7.16 -3.13 -10.21
N VAL A 82 8.03 -3.87 -9.52
CA VAL A 82 7.95 -4.03 -8.05
C VAL A 82 8.24 -2.70 -7.34
N MET A 83 9.26 -1.93 -7.78
CA MET A 83 9.54 -0.59 -7.23
C MET A 83 8.33 0.34 -7.38
N VAL A 84 7.76 0.44 -8.57
CA VAL A 84 6.59 1.29 -8.83
C VAL A 84 5.43 0.93 -7.89
N ARG A 85 5.18 -0.36 -7.68
CA ARG A 85 4.12 -0.82 -6.76
C ARG A 85 4.40 -0.43 -5.31
N ALA A 86 5.64 -0.58 -4.84
CA ALA A 86 6.02 -0.20 -3.47
C ALA A 86 5.82 1.31 -3.26
N TYR A 87 6.28 2.15 -4.20
CA TYR A 87 6.06 3.59 -4.13
C TYR A 87 4.59 3.99 -4.20
N GLN A 88 3.77 3.31 -5.01
CA GLN A 88 2.32 3.55 -5.02
C GLN A 88 1.70 3.32 -3.64
N GLY A 89 2.10 2.27 -2.92
CA GLY A 89 1.64 2.02 -1.55
C GLY A 89 2.03 3.13 -0.58
N LEU A 90 3.28 3.60 -0.65
CA LEU A 90 3.78 4.70 0.18
C LEU A 90 3.03 6.02 -0.12
N ILE A 91 2.84 6.35 -1.41
CA ILE A 91 2.11 7.55 -1.83
C ILE A 91 0.65 7.50 -1.36
N GLN A 92 0.00 6.33 -1.45
CA GLN A 92 -1.37 6.15 -0.94
C GLN A 92 -1.46 6.43 0.56
N ALA A 93 -0.51 5.93 1.36
CA ALA A 93 -0.45 6.23 2.79
C ALA A 93 -0.29 7.73 3.05
N TRP A 94 0.53 8.44 2.25
CA TRP A 94 0.68 9.88 2.36
C TRP A 94 -0.58 10.66 1.96
N GLN A 95 -1.28 10.24 0.90
CA GLN A 95 -2.53 10.85 0.46
C GLN A 95 -3.66 10.69 1.50
N LEU A 96 -3.69 9.55 2.19
CA LEU A 96 -4.56 9.32 3.36
C LEU A 96 -4.18 10.21 4.56
N GLY A 97 -3.03 10.86 4.52
CA GLY A 97 -2.51 11.64 5.64
C GLY A 97 -2.09 10.76 6.82
N LEU A 98 -1.76 9.48 6.57
CA LEU A 98 -1.36 8.52 7.59
C LEU A 98 -0.19 9.06 8.41
N LYS A 99 -0.32 9.04 9.74
CA LYS A 99 0.66 9.68 10.65
C LYS A 99 1.65 8.72 11.27
N LYS A 100 1.25 7.46 11.46
CA LYS A 100 2.00 6.42 12.18
C LYS A 100 1.69 5.06 11.57
N TYR A 101 2.61 4.12 11.74
CA TYR A 101 2.41 2.71 11.47
C TYR A 101 3.01 1.88 12.63
N PRO A 102 2.51 0.66 12.91
CA PRO A 102 1.47 -0.04 12.18
C PRO A 102 0.09 0.62 12.31
N ALA A 103 -0.72 0.54 11.25
CA ALA A 103 -2.09 1.06 11.21
C ALA A 103 -2.99 0.22 10.31
N VAL A 104 -4.25 0.06 10.71
CA VAL A 104 -5.29 -0.56 9.89
C VAL A 104 -6.26 0.53 9.46
N VAL A 105 -6.47 0.67 8.16
CA VAL A 105 -7.39 1.62 7.55
C VAL A 105 -8.59 0.86 7.03
N PHE A 106 -9.78 1.29 7.43
CA PHE A 106 -11.06 0.77 6.95
C PHE A 106 -11.73 1.82 6.08
N ASP A 107 -12.25 1.37 4.93
CA ASP A 107 -13.02 2.18 3.98
C ASP A 107 -12.34 3.48 3.56
N ASP A 108 -11.01 3.47 3.47
CA ASP A 108 -10.15 4.62 3.15
C ASP A 108 -10.36 5.84 4.05
N ARG A 109 -10.94 5.67 5.24
CA ARG A 109 -11.34 6.79 6.13
C ARG A 109 -11.02 6.54 7.59
N ASP A 110 -11.39 5.38 8.11
CA ASP A 110 -11.26 5.09 9.54
C ASP A 110 -9.92 4.43 9.81
N VAL A 111 -9.07 5.10 10.60
CA VAL A 111 -7.69 4.66 10.86
C VAL A 111 -7.54 4.24 12.31
N VAL A 112 -7.14 2.99 12.52
CA VAL A 112 -6.74 2.47 13.83
C VAL A 112 -5.22 2.37 13.87
N TYR A 113 -4.61 3.19 14.72
CA TYR A 113 -3.15 3.22 14.90
C TYR A 113 -2.67 2.23 15.97
N GLY A 114 -1.42 1.79 15.84
CA GLY A 114 -0.70 1.03 16.86
C GLY A 114 -0.89 -0.49 16.78
N THR A 115 -1.57 -0.98 15.75
CA THR A 115 -1.77 -2.41 15.51
C THR A 115 -1.71 -2.73 14.02
N ALA A 116 -1.16 -3.90 13.68
CA ALA A 116 -1.27 -4.53 12.36
C ALA A 116 -2.25 -5.73 12.39
N ASP A 117 -2.94 -5.93 13.51
CA ASP A 117 -3.95 -6.95 13.71
C ASP A 117 -5.33 -6.41 13.26
N VAL A 118 -5.89 -6.99 12.20
CA VAL A 118 -7.14 -6.52 11.59
C VAL A 118 -8.35 -6.79 12.46
N THR A 119 -8.43 -7.98 13.07
CA THR A 119 -9.53 -8.35 13.96
C THR A 119 -9.53 -7.46 15.20
N LEU A 120 -8.37 -7.26 15.83
CA LEU A 120 -8.25 -6.34 16.96
C LEU A 120 -8.62 -4.91 16.56
N ALA A 121 -8.12 -4.43 15.41
CA ALA A 121 -8.43 -3.10 14.93
C ALA A 121 -9.93 -2.87 14.74
N ARG A 122 -10.66 -3.88 14.23
CA ARG A 122 -12.11 -3.81 14.04
C ARG A 122 -12.86 -3.58 15.36
N THR A 123 -12.39 -4.12 16.49
CA THR A 123 -13.03 -3.92 17.80
C THR A 123 -12.98 -2.48 18.30
N TYR A 124 -12.07 -1.65 17.78
CA TYR A 124 -11.99 -0.22 18.12
C TYR A 124 -12.94 0.65 17.28
N LEU A 125 -13.55 0.11 16.22
CA LEU A 125 -14.54 0.84 15.43
C LEU A 125 -15.91 0.86 16.12
N PRO A 126 -16.71 1.92 15.92
CA PRO A 126 -18.08 1.97 16.42
C PRO A 126 -18.92 0.80 15.84
N GLY A 127 -19.38 -0.12 16.70
CA GLY A 127 -20.15 -1.29 16.29
C GLY A 127 -19.31 -2.49 15.82
N GLY A 128 -17.99 -2.46 16.00
CA GLY A 128 -17.12 -3.58 15.66
C GLY A 128 -17.34 -4.81 16.53
N THR A 129 -17.51 -5.98 15.90
CA THR A 129 -17.41 -7.29 16.56
C THR A 129 -16.08 -7.94 16.17
N PRO A 130 -15.46 -8.72 17.08
CA PRO A 130 -14.26 -9.51 16.77
C PRO A 130 -14.52 -10.53 15.64
#